data_AF-A0A2S2R216-F1
#
_entry.id   AF-A0A2S2R216-F1
#
_cell.length_a   1.000
_cell.length_b   1.000
_cell.length_c   1.000
_cell.angle_alpha   90.00
_cell.angle_beta   90.00
_cell.angle_gamma   90.00
#
_symmetry.space_group_name_H-M   'P 1'
#
loop_
_entity.id
_entity.type
_entity.pdbx_description
1 polymer ?
#
loop_
_entity_poly.entity_id
_entity_poly.type
_entity_poly.pdbx_seq_one_letter_code
_entity_poly.pdbx_strand_id
1 'polypeptide(L)'
;MKVAFFKKNGPIPIFFIQIKEKAICLICQESIAMMKEYNLKRHYSTKHAAKYDMIQGQLRIDKLALLMKNIQGQSSSIKKCHKDSEASVKASYIIAQKIAAKLKPFTDGEFIKECMEAASEILCPAQKQLFSKLSLSGVTVARRIEELGTDIESRYPKRTNF
;
A
#
# COMPACT_ATOMS: atom_id res chain seq x y z
N MET A 1 15.42 -0.13 -8.05
CA MET A 1 15.45 -1.61 -7.86
C MET A 1 16.79 -2.09 -8.41
N LYS A 2 17.69 -2.62 -7.56
CA LYS A 2 18.90 -3.29 -8.08
C LYS A 2 18.48 -4.70 -8.48
N VAL A 3 18.39 -4.97 -9.79
CA VAL A 3 18.15 -6.31 -10.32
C VAL A 3 19.50 -7.01 -10.35
N ALA A 4 19.78 -7.80 -9.33
CA ALA A 4 20.98 -8.63 -9.32
C ALA A 4 20.71 -9.89 -10.15
N PHE A 5 21.31 -9.98 -11.33
CA PHE A 5 21.35 -11.21 -12.10
C PHE A 5 22.47 -12.08 -11.56
N PHE A 6 22.14 -13.21 -10.96
CA PHE A 6 23.14 -14.23 -10.65
C PHE A 6 23.60 -14.87 -11.96
N LYS A 7 24.82 -14.56 -12.40
CA LYS A 7 25.56 -15.43 -13.31
C LYS A 7 27.04 -15.38 -12.99
N LYS A 8 27.56 -16.50 -12.47
CA LYS A 8 28.86 -17.08 -12.84
C LYS A 8 28.84 -18.54 -12.42
N ASN A 9 28.64 -19.41 -13.43
CA ASN A 9 28.92 -20.85 -13.44
C ASN A 9 28.02 -21.83 -12.65
N GLY A 10 26.70 -21.85 -12.93
CA GLY A 10 25.79 -22.95 -12.51
C GLY A 10 24.28 -22.63 -12.66
N PRO A 11 23.37 -23.62 -12.73
CA PRO A 11 21.95 -23.45 -13.08
C PRO A 11 21.14 -23.07 -11.84
N ILE A 12 21.08 -21.78 -11.50
CA ILE A 12 20.19 -21.26 -10.45
C ILE A 12 18.99 -20.57 -11.12
N PRO A 13 17.73 -20.79 -10.67
CA PRO A 13 16.55 -20.38 -11.43
C PRO A 13 16.40 -18.86 -11.52
N ILE A 14 16.14 -18.38 -12.73
CA ILE A 14 15.89 -16.96 -13.08
C ILE A 14 14.59 -16.41 -12.44
N PHE A 15 13.85 -17.26 -11.72
CA PHE A 15 12.57 -16.95 -11.08
C PHE A 15 12.69 -16.24 -9.72
N PHE A 16 13.82 -15.62 -9.39
CA PHE A 16 13.99 -14.90 -8.13
C PHE A 16 14.50 -13.48 -8.38
N ILE A 17 14.02 -12.53 -7.59
CA ILE A 17 14.55 -11.16 -7.55
C ILE A 17 14.99 -10.81 -6.14
N GLN A 18 15.99 -9.95 -6.03
CA GLN A 18 16.44 -9.44 -4.74
C GLN A 18 15.77 -8.10 -4.42
N ILE A 19 15.18 -8.02 -3.23
CA ILE A 19 14.66 -6.76 -2.67
C ILE A 19 15.26 -6.61 -1.26
N LYS A 20 16.14 -5.62 -1.09
CA LYS A 20 16.98 -5.45 0.11
C LYS A 20 17.82 -6.73 0.35
N GLU A 21 17.71 -7.35 1.52
CA GLU A 21 18.43 -8.57 1.91
C GLU A 21 17.64 -9.86 1.65
N LYS A 22 16.42 -9.75 1.11
CA LYS A 22 15.53 -10.90 0.90
C LYS A 22 15.41 -11.26 -0.58
N ALA A 23 15.22 -12.54 -0.86
CA ALA A 23 14.82 -13.03 -2.18
C ALA A 23 13.30 -13.04 -2.27
N ILE A 24 12.73 -12.68 -3.41
CA ILE A 24 11.32 -12.90 -3.71
C ILE A 24 11.21 -13.86 -4.89
N CYS A 25 10.44 -14.93 -4.71
CA CYS A 25 10.10 -15.84 -5.79
C CYS A 25 9.10 -15.17 -6.75
N LEU A 26 9.41 -15.09 -8.04
CA LEU A 26 8.54 -14.53 -9.06
C LEU A 26 7.30 -15.40 -9.34
N ILE A 27 7.31 -16.69 -8.96
CA ILE A 27 6.22 -17.64 -9.20
C ILE A 27 5.13 -17.54 -8.12
N CYS A 28 5.52 -17.62 -6.85
CA CYS A 28 4.58 -17.61 -5.71
C CYS A 28 4.64 -16.36 -4.83
N GLN A 29 5.53 -15.40 -5.14
CA GLN A 29 5.71 -14.15 -4.40
C GLN A 29 6.17 -14.30 -2.94
N GLU A 30 6.56 -15.51 -2.53
CA GLU A 30 7.10 -15.75 -1.19
C GLU A 30 8.48 -15.11 -1.01
N SER A 31 8.71 -14.55 0.18
CA SER A 31 9.98 -13.97 0.60
C SER A 31 10.87 -15.04 1.25
N ILE A 32 12.10 -15.16 0.78
CA ILE A 32 13.13 -16.03 1.34
C ILE A 32 14.11 -15.14 2.11
N ALA A 33 14.21 -15.37 3.43
CA ALA A 33 14.92 -14.50 4.36
C ALA A 33 16.43 -14.38 4.10
N MET A 34 17.05 -15.41 3.51
CA MET A 34 18.48 -15.40 3.18
C MET A 34 18.71 -15.78 1.72
N MET A 35 19.43 -14.93 1.00
CA MET A 35 19.89 -15.11 -0.39
C MET A 35 20.99 -16.18 -0.54
N LYS A 36 20.86 -17.31 0.16
CA LYS A 36 21.76 -18.45 0.01
C LYS A 36 21.26 -19.36 -1.10
N GLU A 37 22.16 -19.79 -1.98
CA GLU A 37 21.84 -20.66 -3.13
C GLU A 37 21.04 -21.90 -2.71
N TYR A 38 21.40 -22.54 -1.59
CA TYR A 38 20.68 -23.72 -1.09
C TYR A 38 19.21 -23.41 -0.76
N ASN A 39 18.90 -22.22 -0.22
CA ASN A 39 17.55 -21.81 0.13
C ASN A 39 16.69 -21.61 -1.13
N LEU A 40 17.27 -20.96 -2.14
CA LEU A 40 16.59 -20.69 -3.41
C LEU A 40 16.33 -21.98 -4.18
N LYS A 41 17.35 -22.85 -4.26
CA LYS A 41 17.24 -24.17 -4.89
C LYS A 41 16.20 -25.03 -4.19
N ARG A 42 16.28 -25.17 -2.86
CA ARG A 42 15.30 -25.94 -2.08
C ARG A 42 13.88 -25.43 -2.32
N HIS A 43 13.67 -24.12 -2.25
CA HIS A 43 12.35 -23.53 -2.51
C HIS A 43 11.83 -23.87 -3.92
N TYR A 44 12.67 -23.69 -4.94
CA TYR A 44 12.27 -23.97 -6.31
C TYR A 44 12.01 -25.47 -6.54
N SER A 45 12.91 -26.33 -6.09
CA SER A 45 12.80 -27.78 -6.24
C SER A 45 11.56 -28.35 -5.55
N THR A 46 11.21 -27.87 -4.36
CA THR A 46 10.06 -28.41 -3.62
C THR A 46 8.71 -27.86 -4.08
N LYS A 47 8.67 -26.61 -4.58
CA LYS A 47 7.40 -25.94 -4.91
C LYS A 47 7.10 -25.82 -6.40
N HIS A 48 8.13 -25.72 -7.24
CA HIS A 48 7.98 -25.23 -8.62
C HIS A 48 8.57 -26.14 -9.69
N ALA A 49 9.59 -26.95 -9.37
CA ALA A 49 10.30 -27.77 -10.34
C ALA A 49 9.37 -28.63 -11.21
N ALA A 50 8.42 -29.35 -10.60
CA ALA A 50 7.47 -30.22 -11.29
C ALA A 50 6.69 -29.53 -12.44
N LYS A 51 6.44 -28.22 -12.32
CA LYS A 51 5.66 -27.45 -13.30
C LYS A 51 6.53 -26.55 -14.19
N TYR A 52 7.66 -26.09 -13.70
CA TYR A 52 8.47 -25.05 -14.35
C TYR A 52 9.76 -25.58 -14.97
N ASP A 53 10.13 -26.83 -14.74
CA ASP A 53 11.30 -27.45 -15.40
C ASP A 53 11.01 -27.83 -16.85
N MET A 54 9.76 -28.08 -17.21
CA MET A 54 9.36 -28.31 -18.61
C MET A 54 9.39 -27.02 -19.46
N ILE A 55 9.46 -25.85 -18.83
CA ILE A 55 9.47 -24.55 -19.53
C ILE A 55 10.93 -24.15 -19.79
N GLN A 56 11.36 -24.32 -21.04
CA GLN A 56 12.74 -24.10 -21.50
C GLN A 56 12.80 -23.08 -22.65
N GLY A 57 14.00 -22.60 -22.95
CA GLY A 57 14.26 -21.70 -24.08
C GLY A 57 13.45 -20.40 -24.02
N GLN A 58 12.92 -19.97 -25.17
CA GLN A 58 12.20 -18.70 -25.31
C GLN A 58 10.95 -18.62 -24.43
N LEU A 59 10.21 -19.73 -24.30
CA LEU A 59 9.01 -19.79 -23.44
C LEU A 59 9.31 -19.45 -21.98
N ARG A 60 10.52 -19.79 -21.51
CA ARG A 60 10.96 -19.44 -20.15
C ARG A 60 11.19 -17.94 -20.01
N ILE A 61 11.80 -17.32 -21.01
CA ILE A 61 12.07 -15.87 -21.05
C ILE A 61 10.74 -15.11 -21.07
N ASP A 62 9.80 -15.51 -21.92
CA ASP A 62 8.50 -14.85 -22.04
C ASP A 62 7.69 -14.96 -20.74
N LYS A 63 7.74 -16.14 -20.09
CA LYS A 63 7.09 -16.36 -18.80
C LYS A 63 7.67 -15.46 -17.71
N LEU A 64 8.99 -15.31 -17.67
CA LEU A 64 9.67 -14.41 -16.73
C LEU A 64 9.27 -12.96 -16.95
N ALA A 65 9.26 -12.50 -18.20
CA ALA A 65 8.83 -11.15 -18.55
C ALA A 65 7.39 -10.88 -18.09
N LEU A 66 6.49 -11.85 -18.29
CA LEU A 66 5.11 -11.77 -17.83
C LEU A 66 5.01 -11.68 -16.29
N LEU A 67 5.72 -12.55 -15.57
CA LEU A 67 5.73 -12.55 -14.10
C LEU A 67 6.29 -11.24 -13.53
N MET A 68 7.36 -10.70 -14.13
CA MET A 68 7.91 -9.40 -13.75
C MET A 68 6.92 -8.26 -14.00
N LYS A 69 6.25 -8.25 -15.15
CA LYS A 69 5.22 -7.25 -15.48
C LYS A 69 4.05 -7.30 -14.49
N ASN A 70 3.62 -8.49 -14.09
CA ASN A 70 2.55 -8.67 -13.10
C ASN A 70 2.93 -8.10 -11.74
N ILE A 71 4.15 -8.36 -11.26
CA ILE A 71 4.64 -7.83 -9.97
C ILE A 71 4.77 -6.30 -10.03
N GLN A 72 5.28 -5.75 -11.14
CA GLN A 72 5.36 -4.31 -11.34
C GLN A 72 3.97 -3.66 -11.35
N GLY A 73 3.01 -4.23 -12.08
CA GLY A 73 1.62 -3.76 -12.13
C GLY A 73 0.91 -3.82 -10.77
N GLN A 74 1.12 -4.89 -10.00
CA GLN A 74 0.61 -4.99 -8.63
C GLN A 74 1.21 -3.92 -7.71
N SER A 75 2.53 -3.67 -7.82
CA SER A 75 3.19 -2.64 -7.00
C SER A 75 2.71 -1.22 -7.30
N SER A 76 2.37 -0.90 -8.55
CA SER A 76 1.82 0.42 -8.92
C SER A 76 0.41 0.63 -8.38
N SER A 77 -0.44 -0.41 -8.42
CA SER A 77 -1.80 -0.34 -7.88
C SER A 77 -1.80 -0.21 -6.36
N ILE A 78 -0.89 -0.91 -5.67
CA ILE A 78 -0.71 -0.78 -4.21
C ILE A 78 -0.21 0.63 -3.85
N LYS A 79 0.77 1.17 -4.58
CA LYS A 79 1.25 2.55 -4.35
C LYS A 79 0.16 3.59 -4.57
N LYS A 80 -0.69 3.41 -5.59
CA LYS A 80 -1.84 4.29 -5.85
C LYS A 80 -2.85 4.21 -4.69
N CYS A 81 -3.22 3.00 -4.27
CA CYS A 81 -4.12 2.78 -3.13
C CYS A 81 -3.60 3.44 -1.84
N HIS A 82 -2.30 3.32 -1.55
CA HIS A 82 -1.67 3.98 -0.40
C HIS A 82 -1.76 5.51 -0.46
N LYS A 83 -1.47 6.11 -1.63
CA LYS A 83 -1.56 7.56 -1.81
C LYS A 83 -3.01 8.07 -1.67
N ASP A 84 -3.97 7.34 -2.25
CA ASP A 84 -5.39 7.68 -2.14
C ASP A 84 -5.88 7.56 -0.68
N SER A 85 -5.38 6.57 0.05
CA SER A 85 -5.66 6.38 1.49
C SER A 85 -5.10 7.51 2.34
N GLU A 86 -3.84 7.92 2.10
CA GLU A 86 -3.21 9.03 2.83
C GLU A 86 -3.95 10.36 2.60
N ALA A 87 -4.31 10.65 1.34
CA ALA A 87 -5.06 11.84 1.00
C ALA A 87 -6.45 11.88 1.66
N SER A 88 -7.16 10.75 1.68
CA SER A 88 -8.46 10.60 2.37
C SER A 88 -8.33 10.85 3.88
N VAL A 89 -7.30 10.27 4.51
CA VAL A 89 -7.03 10.48 5.95
C VAL A 89 -6.76 11.96 6.23
N LYS A 90 -5.88 12.60 5.44
CA LYS A 90 -5.57 14.03 5.59
C LYS A 90 -6.82 14.92 5.43
N ALA A 91 -7.62 14.69 4.39
CA ALA A 91 -8.83 15.45 4.13
C ALA A 91 -9.81 15.40 5.32
N SER A 92 -9.92 14.23 5.94
CA SER A 92 -10.87 14.02 7.01
C SER A 92 -10.40 14.54 8.38
N TYR A 93 -9.09 14.69 8.63
CA TYR A 93 -8.60 15.54 9.73
C TYR A 93 -8.91 17.01 9.50
N ILE A 94 -8.74 17.52 8.27
CA ILE A 94 -9.06 18.92 7.94
C ILE A 94 -10.55 19.20 8.16
N ILE A 95 -11.43 18.28 7.76
CA ILE A 95 -12.88 18.42 7.98
C ILE A 95 -13.20 18.37 9.47
N ALA A 96 -12.64 17.41 10.22
CA ALA A 96 -12.84 17.32 11.67
C ALA A 96 -12.38 18.60 12.41
N GLN A 97 -11.24 19.16 12.03
CA GLN A 97 -10.77 20.44 12.56
C GLN A 97 -11.76 21.58 12.25
N LYS A 98 -12.32 21.64 11.04
CA LYS A 98 -13.32 22.66 10.67
C LYS A 98 -14.61 22.53 11.48
N ILE A 99 -15.08 21.30 11.72
CA ILE A 99 -16.24 21.01 12.57
C ILE A 99 -15.96 21.52 14.00
N ALA A 100 -14.82 21.15 14.58
CA ALA A 100 -14.41 21.60 15.91
C ALA A 100 -14.29 23.12 16.02
N ALA A 101 -13.61 23.75 15.06
CA ALA A 101 -13.37 25.20 15.05
C ALA A 101 -14.67 26.03 14.93
N LYS A 102 -15.73 25.44 14.39
CA LYS A 102 -17.07 26.05 14.29
C LYS A 102 -18.04 25.56 15.35
N LEU A 103 -17.58 24.76 16.32
CA LEU A 103 -18.38 24.18 17.40
C LEU A 103 -19.60 23.43 16.88
N LYS A 104 -19.43 22.71 15.77
CA LYS A 104 -20.48 21.91 15.16
C LYS A 104 -20.54 20.51 15.78
N PRO A 105 -21.73 19.88 15.83
CA PRO A 105 -21.86 18.50 16.25
C PRO A 105 -20.96 17.57 15.43
N PHE A 106 -20.39 16.53 16.05
CA PHE A 106 -19.54 15.58 15.34
C PHE A 106 -20.32 14.79 14.28
N THR A 107 -21.62 14.61 14.49
CA THR A 107 -22.55 13.98 13.53
C THR A 107 -22.67 14.77 12.23
N ASP A 108 -22.35 16.08 12.21
CA ASP A 108 -22.33 16.87 10.98
C ASP A 108 -21.32 16.32 9.95
N GLY A 109 -20.33 15.54 10.39
CA GLY A 109 -19.40 14.86 9.49
C GLY A 109 -20.10 13.93 8.48
N GLU A 110 -21.17 13.25 8.89
CA GLU A 110 -21.94 12.35 8.02
C GLU A 110 -22.72 13.16 6.98
N PHE A 111 -23.40 14.21 7.42
CA PHE A 111 -24.11 15.13 6.53
C PHE A 111 -23.18 15.83 5.52
N ILE A 112 -21.98 16.27 5.96
CA ILE A 112 -20.98 16.85 5.06
C ILE A 112 -20.56 15.84 4.00
N LYS A 113 -20.36 14.58 4.38
CA LYS A 113 -20.02 13.51 3.44
C LYS A 113 -21.11 13.31 2.40
N GLU A 114 -22.37 13.22 2.82
CA GLU A 114 -23.53 13.11 1.92
C GLU A 114 -23.59 14.26 0.92
N CYS A 115 -23.39 15.50 1.39
CA CYS A 115 -23.34 16.68 0.52
C CYS A 115 -22.23 16.60 -0.51
N MET A 116 -21.03 16.16 -0.11
CA MET A 116 -19.89 16.01 -1.02
C MET A 116 -20.13 14.92 -2.06
N GLU A 117 -20.74 13.80 -1.67
CA GLU A 117 -21.08 12.71 -2.58
C GLU A 117 -22.11 13.15 -3.61
N ALA A 118 -23.19 13.80 -3.18
CA ALA A 118 -24.23 14.33 -4.07
C ALA A 118 -23.66 15.34 -5.08
N ALA A 119 -22.82 16.27 -4.62
CA ALA A 119 -22.16 17.22 -5.51
C ALA A 119 -21.20 16.53 -6.49
N SER A 120 -20.45 15.52 -6.02
CA SER A 120 -19.49 14.79 -6.86
C SER A 120 -20.17 13.98 -7.96
N GLU A 121 -21.38 13.48 -7.73
CA GLU A 121 -22.14 12.73 -8.73
C GLU A 121 -22.51 13.59 -9.95
N ILE A 122 -22.75 14.89 -9.73
CA ILE A 122 -23.11 15.84 -10.78
C ILE A 122 -21.85 16.44 -11.43
N LEU A 123 -20.90 16.91 -10.62
CA LEU A 123 -19.77 17.71 -11.09
C LEU A 123 -18.57 16.87 -11.52
N CYS A 124 -18.32 15.73 -10.87
CA CYS A 124 -17.11 14.95 -11.05
C CYS A 124 -17.34 13.45 -10.78
N PRO A 125 -18.21 12.77 -11.56
CA PRO A 125 -18.68 11.42 -11.27
C PRO A 125 -17.55 10.38 -11.24
N ALA A 126 -16.47 10.60 -12.02
CA ALA A 126 -15.29 9.75 -12.03
C ALA A 126 -14.54 9.74 -10.67
N GLN A 127 -14.75 10.75 -9.82
CA GLN A 127 -14.11 10.91 -8.51
C GLN A 127 -15.05 10.59 -7.33
N LYS A 128 -16.31 10.22 -7.56
CA LYS A 128 -17.31 9.88 -6.52
C LYS A 128 -16.76 8.90 -5.46
N GLN A 129 -16.01 7.89 -5.91
CA GLN A 129 -15.41 6.87 -5.05
C GLN A 129 -14.33 7.39 -4.08
N LEU A 130 -13.80 8.60 -4.28
CA LEU A 130 -12.86 9.22 -3.35
C LEU A 130 -13.61 9.78 -2.13
N PHE A 131 -14.78 10.37 -2.35
CA PHE A 131 -15.61 10.94 -1.30
C PHE A 131 -16.28 9.83 -0.45
N SER A 132 -16.69 8.73 -1.09
CA SER A 132 -17.25 7.57 -0.37
C SER A 132 -16.29 6.92 0.61
N LYS A 133 -14.99 7.00 0.35
CA LYS A 133 -13.93 6.47 1.22
C LYS A 133 -13.56 7.40 2.37
N LEU A 134 -14.10 8.61 2.44
CA LEU A 134 -13.86 9.51 3.57
C LEU A 134 -14.54 8.95 4.84
N SER A 135 -13.74 8.77 5.89
CA SER A 135 -14.25 8.38 7.21
C SER A 135 -14.63 9.64 8.00
N LEU A 136 -15.92 9.95 8.04
CA LEU A 136 -16.47 11.15 8.70
C LEU A 136 -17.63 10.84 9.66
N SER A 137 -17.74 9.60 10.15
CA SER A 137 -18.71 9.28 11.20
C SER A 137 -18.43 10.11 12.46
N GLY A 138 -19.46 10.38 13.26
CA GLY A 138 -19.32 11.17 14.49
C GLY A 138 -18.20 10.65 15.42
N VAL A 139 -18.08 9.33 15.56
CA VAL A 139 -17.01 8.68 16.33
C VAL A 139 -15.63 8.96 15.73
N THR A 140 -15.50 8.91 14.40
CA THR A 140 -14.23 9.18 13.73
C THR A 140 -13.83 10.65 13.87
N VAL A 141 -14.79 11.56 13.73
CA VAL A 141 -14.58 13.00 13.89
C VAL A 141 -14.11 13.31 15.31
N ALA A 142 -14.76 12.75 16.33
CA ALA A 142 -14.36 12.90 17.73
C ALA A 142 -12.91 12.46 17.98
N ARG A 143 -12.58 11.22 17.56
CA ARG A 143 -11.22 10.67 17.70
C ARG A 143 -10.16 11.54 17.04
N ARG A 144 -10.44 12.05 15.83
CA ARG A 144 -9.49 12.91 15.11
C ARG A 144 -9.26 14.24 15.80
N ILE A 145 -10.30 14.82 16.41
CA ILE A 145 -10.18 16.06 17.16
C ILE A 145 -9.33 15.83 18.42
N GLU A 146 -9.54 14.72 19.12
CA GLU A 146 -8.72 14.32 20.27
C GLU A 146 -7.24 14.12 19.89
N GLU A 147 -6.97 13.44 18.79
CA GLU A 147 -5.61 13.24 18.28
C GLU A 147 -4.94 14.57 17.89
N LEU A 148 -5.68 15.48 17.26
CA LEU A 148 -5.19 16.84 16.98
C LEU A 148 -4.87 17.61 18.26
N GLY A 149 -5.71 17.49 19.30
CA GLY A 149 -5.46 18.09 20.60
C GLY A 149 -4.19 17.54 21.24
N THR A 150 -4.04 16.21 21.25
CA THR A 150 -2.87 15.52 21.78
C THR A 150 -1.58 15.91 21.05
N ASP A 151 -1.62 16.03 19.72
CA ASP A 151 -0.47 16.47 18.91
C ASP A 151 -0.03 17.89 19.31
N ILE A 152 -0.98 18.81 19.47
CA ILE A 152 -0.71 20.19 19.92
C ILE A 152 -0.09 20.20 21.32
N GLU A 153 -0.64 19.44 22.28
CA GLU A 153 -0.12 19.35 23.65
C GLU A 153 1.30 18.74 23.68
N SER A 154 1.58 17.76 22.83
CA SER A 154 2.91 17.15 22.73
C SER A 154 3.97 18.12 22.19
N ARG A 155 3.58 18.99 21.24
CA ARG A 155 4.47 19.96 20.60
C ARG A 155 4.71 21.19 21.47
N TYR A 156 3.73 21.54 22.30
CA TYR A 156 3.80 22.65 23.23
C TYR A 156 3.41 22.16 24.64
N PRO A 157 4.30 21.41 25.30
CA PRO A 157 4.05 20.98 26.67
C PRO A 157 3.81 22.23 27.53
N LYS A 158 2.68 22.23 28.25
CA LYS A 158 2.29 23.33 29.12
C LYS A 158 3.49 23.65 30.04
N ARG A 159 3.98 24.89 30.01
CA ARG A 159 4.91 25.38 31.05
C ARG A 159 4.10 25.43 32.34
N THR A 160 4.20 24.38 33.16
CA THR A 160 3.75 24.40 34.54
C THR A 160 4.65 25.38 35.30
N ASN A 161 4.23 26.64 35.37
CA ASN A 161 4.75 27.57 36.37
C ASN A 161 4.02 27.26 37.67
N PHE A 162 4.74 26.66 38.62
CA PHE A 162 4.33 26.56 40.02
C PHE A 162 4.35 27.95 40.67
#